data_AF-A0A154R049-F1
#
_entry.id   AF-A0A154R049-F1
#
_cell.length_a   1.000
_cell.length_b   1.000
_cell.length_c   1.000
_cell.angle_alpha   90.00
_cell.angle_beta   90.00
_cell.angle_gamma   90.00
#
_symmetry.space_group_name_H-M   'P 1'
#
loop_
_entity.id
_entity.type
_entity.pdbx_description
1 polymer ?
#
loop_
_entity_poly.entity_id
_entity_poly.type
_entity_poly.pdbx_seq_one_letter_code
_entity_poly.pdbx_strand_id
1 'polypeptide(L)'
;MACCDCESTGQALARSAAQRRVLWTVLFINVAIFVGEFGAGLWADSTALQGDSLDSLGDALVYALSLWAVGQALRWRAGSALVKGGIQLLFAGIVIAEVGRKLVTGAEPLTGVMAIAAGVALIANLTCLALLTRFRSHDINMRSVWLCSRNDVIGNAGVLLTTALMAWSGWTWLDLAFGALLALLFARTGVEVLRSAWPQFRLHPSHVQ
;
A
#
# COMPACT_ATOMS: atom_id res chain seq x y z
N MET A 1 9.52 -7.64 2.45
CA MET A 1 10.41 -6.98 3.43
C MET A 1 9.50 -6.17 4.33
N ALA A 2 9.43 -6.52 5.61
CA ALA A 2 8.35 -6.13 6.52
C ALA A 2 8.35 -4.62 6.81
N CYS A 3 7.30 -3.93 6.36
CA CYS A 3 7.01 -2.53 6.69
C CYS A 3 6.27 -2.42 8.05
N CYS A 4 6.77 -3.07 9.10
CA CYS A 4 6.16 -2.98 10.43
C CYS A 4 6.45 -1.64 11.14
N ASP A 5 7.38 -0.82 10.62
CA ASP A 5 7.88 0.39 11.31
C ASP A 5 7.42 1.72 10.67
N CYS A 6 6.58 1.67 9.63
CA CYS A 6 5.99 2.89 9.04
C CYS A 6 4.82 3.43 9.89
N GLU A 7 4.17 2.59 10.69
CA GLU A 7 3.05 2.98 11.55
C GLU A 7 3.50 3.75 12.81
N SER A 8 4.54 3.26 13.50
CA SER A 8 5.20 3.94 14.63
C SER A 8 5.74 5.31 14.19
N THR A 9 6.38 5.34 13.03
CA THR A 9 6.92 6.53 12.39
C THR A 9 5.83 7.55 12.06
N GLY A 10 4.75 7.13 11.39
CA GLY A 10 3.67 8.04 11.01
C GLY A 10 3.02 8.73 12.22
N GLN A 11 2.89 8.01 13.34
CA GLN A 11 2.42 8.60 14.62
C GLN A 11 3.37 9.68 15.16
N ALA A 12 4.69 9.50 15.01
CA ALA A 12 5.67 10.51 15.41
C ALA A 12 5.56 11.77 14.55
N LEU A 13 5.36 11.60 13.24
CA LEU A 13 5.21 12.70 12.27
C LEU A 13 3.91 13.49 12.47
N ALA A 14 2.84 12.86 12.93
CA ALA A 14 1.56 13.54 13.11
C ALA A 14 1.55 14.57 14.26
N ARG A 15 2.65 14.73 15.03
CA ARG A 15 2.74 15.67 16.17
C ARG A 15 2.97 17.13 15.78
N SER A 16 3.59 17.44 14.63
CA SER A 16 3.83 18.82 14.16
C SER A 16 2.80 19.27 13.14
N ALA A 17 2.35 20.52 13.20
CA ALA A 17 1.36 21.09 12.25
C ALA A 17 1.84 21.10 10.79
N ALA A 18 3.14 21.21 10.54
CA ALA A 18 3.71 21.13 9.18
C ALA A 18 3.72 19.68 8.66
N GLN A 19 4.12 18.73 9.50
CA GLN A 19 4.16 17.30 9.14
C GLN A 19 2.76 16.71 8.99
N ARG A 20 1.81 17.13 9.82
CA ARG A 20 0.39 16.77 9.69
C ARG A 20 -0.21 17.20 8.34
N ARG A 21 0.17 18.38 7.83
CA ARG A 21 -0.22 18.82 6.48
C ARG A 21 0.34 17.90 5.40
N VAL A 22 1.61 17.51 5.51
CA VAL A 22 2.23 16.56 4.58
C VAL A 22 1.54 15.20 4.63
N LEU A 23 1.22 14.67 5.82
CA LEU A 23 0.48 13.41 5.96
C LEU A 23 -0.89 13.45 5.28
N TRP A 24 -1.64 14.55 5.43
CA TRP A 24 -2.91 14.71 4.71
C TRP A 24 -2.71 14.72 3.19
N THR A 25 -1.71 15.42 2.70
CA THR A 25 -1.39 15.43 1.25
C THR A 25 -1.07 14.04 0.74
N VAL A 26 -0.15 13.33 1.40
CA VAL A 26 0.29 11.98 0.97
C VAL A 26 -0.85 10.96 1.12
N LEU A 27 -1.70 11.10 2.14
CA LEU A 27 -2.92 10.30 2.30
C LEU A 27 -3.85 10.43 1.09
N PHE A 28 -4.19 11.67 0.69
CA PHE A 28 -5.09 11.88 -0.44
C PHE A 28 -4.50 11.42 -1.77
N ILE A 29 -3.18 11.59 -1.96
CA ILE A 29 -2.50 11.07 -3.15
C ILE A 29 -2.61 9.55 -3.20
N ASN A 30 -2.28 8.84 -2.11
CA ASN A 30 -2.36 7.38 -2.06
C ASN A 30 -3.77 6.84 -2.25
N VAL A 31 -4.79 7.51 -1.69
CA VAL A 31 -6.19 7.15 -1.95
C VAL A 31 -6.54 7.33 -3.43
N ALA A 32 -6.09 8.42 -4.06
CA ALA A 32 -6.34 8.66 -5.48
C ALA A 32 -5.64 7.63 -6.37
N ILE A 33 -4.39 7.26 -6.04
CA ILE A 33 -3.66 6.20 -6.73
C ILE A 33 -4.41 4.87 -6.58
N PHE A 34 -4.78 4.47 -5.37
CA PHE A 34 -5.52 3.23 -5.13
C PHE A 34 -6.81 3.17 -5.96
N VAL A 35 -7.66 4.19 -5.91
CA VAL A 35 -8.93 4.21 -6.66
C VAL A 35 -8.68 4.21 -8.17
N GLY A 36 -7.68 4.98 -8.63
CA GLY A 36 -7.31 5.09 -10.04
C GLY A 36 -6.76 3.79 -10.60
N GLU A 37 -5.78 3.18 -9.94
CA GLU A 37 -5.14 1.93 -10.37
C GLU A 37 -6.04 0.72 -10.18
N PHE A 38 -6.76 0.61 -9.07
CA PHE A 38 -7.70 -0.49 -8.88
C PHE A 38 -8.83 -0.43 -9.92
N GLY A 39 -9.39 0.77 -10.15
CA GLY A 39 -10.41 0.98 -11.19
C GLY A 39 -9.88 0.72 -12.60
N ALA A 40 -8.69 1.22 -12.92
CA ALA A 40 -8.02 0.93 -14.18
C ALA A 40 -7.68 -0.57 -14.32
N GLY A 41 -7.36 -1.25 -13.23
CA GLY A 41 -7.05 -2.69 -13.21
C GLY A 41 -8.28 -3.55 -13.43
N LEU A 42 -9.45 -3.11 -12.96
CA LEU A 42 -10.73 -3.72 -13.32
C LEU A 42 -11.05 -3.49 -14.80
N TRP A 43 -10.85 -2.27 -15.31
CA TRP A 43 -11.15 -1.94 -16.70
C TRP A 43 -10.18 -2.60 -17.69
N ALA A 44 -8.90 -2.65 -17.34
CA ALA A 44 -7.84 -3.24 -18.15
C ALA A 44 -7.73 -4.76 -18.00
N ASP A 45 -8.57 -5.39 -17.18
CA ASP A 45 -8.46 -6.80 -16.79
C ASP A 45 -7.04 -7.17 -16.28
N SER A 46 -6.39 -6.25 -15.57
CA SER A 46 -5.01 -6.40 -15.06
C SER A 46 -4.99 -6.69 -13.56
N THR A 47 -4.46 -7.85 -13.20
CA THR A 47 -4.20 -8.24 -11.81
C THR A 47 -2.93 -7.60 -11.26
N ALA A 48 -1.93 -7.27 -12.09
CA ALA A 48 -0.75 -6.54 -11.65
C ALA A 48 -1.13 -5.15 -11.14
N LEU A 49 -1.98 -4.43 -11.88
CA LEU A 49 -2.42 -3.09 -11.51
C LEU A 49 -3.34 -3.10 -10.28
N GLN A 50 -4.22 -4.10 -10.17
CA GLN A 50 -5.00 -4.32 -8.96
C GLN A 50 -4.10 -4.61 -7.75
N GLY A 51 -3.08 -5.47 -7.91
CA GLY A 51 -2.13 -5.81 -6.86
C GLY A 51 -1.28 -4.63 -6.39
N ASP A 52 -0.75 -3.82 -7.32
CA ASP A 52 0.08 -2.64 -7.04
C ASP A 52 -0.71 -1.54 -6.30
N SER A 53 -1.98 -1.36 -6.67
CA SER A 53 -2.87 -0.42 -6.00
C SER A 53 -3.05 -0.72 -4.50
N LEU A 54 -2.88 -2.00 -4.10
CA LEU A 54 -3.03 -2.40 -2.70
C LEU A 54 -1.94 -1.78 -1.82
N ASP A 55 -0.72 -1.60 -2.33
CA ASP A 55 0.35 -0.95 -1.57
C ASP A 55 -0.05 0.49 -1.22
N SER A 56 -0.60 1.25 -2.19
CA SER A 56 -1.14 2.60 -1.95
C SER A 56 -2.33 2.60 -0.97
N LEU A 57 -3.17 1.57 -0.97
CA LEU A 57 -4.20 1.40 0.06
C LEU A 57 -3.58 1.18 1.45
N GLY A 58 -2.56 0.34 1.55
CA GLY A 58 -1.85 0.07 2.79
C GLY A 58 -1.24 1.34 3.39
N ASP A 59 -0.60 2.14 2.54
CA ASP A 59 0.01 3.42 2.89
C ASP A 59 -1.05 4.46 3.30
N ALA A 60 -2.13 4.58 2.55
CA ALA A 60 -3.27 5.43 2.93
C ALA A 60 -3.83 5.05 4.31
N LEU A 61 -3.99 3.76 4.60
CA LEU A 61 -4.43 3.30 5.92
C LEU A 61 -3.41 3.67 7.00
N VAL A 62 -2.11 3.50 6.76
CA VAL A 62 -1.05 3.91 7.70
C VAL A 62 -1.13 5.41 7.99
N TYR A 63 -1.27 6.27 6.97
CA TYR A 63 -1.35 7.72 7.16
C TYR A 63 -2.64 8.14 7.87
N ALA A 64 -3.78 7.55 7.52
CA ALA A 64 -5.06 7.81 8.18
C ALA A 64 -5.01 7.42 9.67
N LEU A 65 -4.48 6.23 9.97
CA LEU A 65 -4.30 5.77 11.35
C LEU A 65 -3.31 6.64 12.12
N SER A 66 -2.24 7.07 11.48
CA SER A 66 -1.25 7.97 12.09
C SER A 66 -1.84 9.31 12.48
N LEU A 67 -2.71 9.88 11.64
CA LEU A 67 -3.44 11.11 11.92
C LEU A 67 -4.47 10.94 13.04
N TRP A 68 -5.13 9.77 13.11
CA TRP A 68 -6.18 9.49 14.10
C TRP A 68 -5.64 9.05 15.47
N ALA A 69 -4.52 8.31 15.49
CA ALA A 69 -3.98 7.69 16.70
C ALA A 69 -3.19 8.65 17.61
N VAL A 70 -2.96 9.90 17.19
CA VAL A 70 -2.23 10.89 18.00
C VAL A 70 -2.95 11.13 19.32
N GLY A 71 -2.32 10.76 20.44
CA GLY A 71 -2.87 10.93 21.79
C GLY A 71 -3.82 9.82 22.24
N GLN A 72 -4.10 8.82 21.41
CA GLN A 72 -5.02 7.72 21.76
C GLN A 72 -4.34 6.64 22.62
N ALA A 73 -5.14 6.00 23.48
CA ALA A 73 -4.72 4.88 24.32
C ALA A 73 -4.35 3.63 23.48
N LEU A 74 -3.48 2.77 24.02
CA LEU A 74 -2.92 1.61 23.34
C LEU A 74 -3.99 0.69 22.72
N ARG A 75 -5.12 0.49 23.41
CA ARG A 75 -6.22 -0.36 22.94
C ARG A 75 -6.89 0.17 21.66
N TRP A 76 -7.03 1.50 21.53
CA TRP A 76 -7.57 2.13 20.32
C TRP A 76 -6.59 1.99 19.15
N ARG A 77 -5.28 2.08 19.41
CA ARG A 77 -4.24 1.83 18.39
C ARG A 77 -4.26 0.39 17.91
N ALA A 78 -4.36 -0.57 18.83
CA ALA A 78 -4.47 -1.98 18.48
C ALA A 78 -5.76 -2.28 17.68
N GLY A 79 -6.90 -1.68 18.05
CA GLY A 79 -8.14 -1.79 17.28
C GLY A 79 -8.02 -1.25 15.86
N SER A 80 -7.38 -0.09 15.70
CA SER A 80 -7.07 0.50 14.39
C SER A 80 -6.19 -0.38 13.51
N ALA A 81 -5.13 -0.95 14.08
CA ALA A 81 -4.26 -1.88 13.36
C ALA A 81 -5.03 -3.15 12.93
N LEU A 82 -5.96 -3.64 13.75
CA LEU A 82 -6.84 -4.75 13.37
C LEU A 82 -7.74 -4.41 12.18
N VAL A 83 -8.35 -3.22 12.16
CA VAL A 83 -9.18 -2.76 11.04
C VAL A 83 -8.36 -2.66 9.77
N LYS A 84 -7.17 -2.04 9.83
CA LYS A 84 -6.24 -1.97 8.70
C LYS A 84 -5.91 -3.36 8.18
N GLY A 85 -5.44 -4.27 9.04
CA GLY A 85 -5.10 -5.64 8.63
C GLY A 85 -6.29 -6.38 8.00
N GLY A 86 -7.50 -6.19 8.51
CA GLY A 86 -8.73 -6.74 7.93
C GLY A 86 -9.03 -6.20 6.52
N ILE A 87 -8.92 -4.88 6.32
CA ILE A 87 -9.09 -4.26 5.00
C ILE A 87 -8.03 -4.79 4.02
N GLN A 88 -6.77 -4.91 4.47
CA GLN A 88 -5.69 -5.42 3.62
C GLN A 88 -5.97 -6.86 3.15
N LEU A 89 -6.41 -7.73 4.06
CA LEU A 89 -6.77 -9.11 3.71
C LEU A 89 -7.99 -9.20 2.80
N LEU A 90 -8.98 -8.34 3.00
CA LEU A 90 -10.17 -8.30 2.14
C LEU A 90 -9.78 -8.01 0.68
N PHE A 91 -9.02 -6.95 0.44
CA PHE A 91 -8.63 -6.58 -0.92
C PHE A 91 -7.61 -7.56 -1.53
N ALA A 92 -6.66 -8.06 -0.74
CA ALA A 92 -5.78 -9.12 -1.22
C ALA A 92 -6.56 -10.39 -1.62
N GLY A 93 -7.59 -10.74 -0.84
CA GLY A 93 -8.49 -11.85 -1.15
C GLY A 93 -9.25 -11.65 -2.47
N ILE A 94 -9.70 -10.43 -2.74
CA ILE A 94 -10.34 -10.06 -4.02
C ILE A 94 -9.37 -10.29 -5.19
N VAL A 95 -8.14 -9.78 -5.11
CA VAL A 95 -7.15 -9.94 -6.19
C VAL A 95 -6.73 -11.41 -6.35
N ILE A 96 -6.56 -12.17 -5.27
CA ILE A 96 -6.25 -13.61 -5.34
C ILE A 96 -7.41 -14.39 -5.99
N ALA A 97 -8.66 -14.06 -5.65
CA ALA A 97 -9.82 -14.68 -6.28
C ALA A 97 -9.87 -14.37 -7.79
N GLU A 98 -9.53 -13.14 -8.17
CA GLU A 98 -9.44 -12.71 -9.57
C GLU A 98 -8.32 -13.46 -10.32
N VAL A 99 -7.16 -13.67 -9.68
CA VAL A 99 -6.10 -14.53 -10.22
C VAL A 99 -6.62 -15.93 -10.46
N GLY A 100 -7.32 -16.52 -9.49
CA GLY A 100 -7.91 -17.86 -9.60
C GLY A 100 -8.93 -17.97 -10.74
N ARG A 101 -9.79 -16.96 -10.90
CA ARG A 101 -10.74 -16.86 -12.01
C ARG A 101 -10.02 -16.85 -13.36
N LYS A 102 -9.00 -16.00 -13.50
CA LYS A 102 -8.22 -15.80 -14.73
C LYS A 102 -7.38 -17.00 -15.14
N LEU A 103 -6.93 -17.82 -14.18
CA LEU A 103 -6.29 -19.10 -14.49
C LEU A 103 -7.20 -20.05 -15.28
N VAL A 104 -8.53 -19.92 -15.13
CA VAL A 104 -9.52 -20.76 -15.83
C VAL A 104 -10.08 -20.05 -17.07
N THR A 105 -10.40 -18.76 -16.97
CA THR A 105 -11.04 -18.01 -18.07
C THR A 105 -10.06 -17.42 -19.08
N GLY A 106 -8.77 -17.39 -18.77
CA GLY A 106 -7.79 -16.55 -19.45
C GLY A 106 -7.87 -15.09 -18.97
N ALA A 107 -6.84 -14.33 -19.34
CA ALA A 107 -6.74 -12.89 -19.09
C ALA A 107 -6.27 -12.20 -20.37
N GLU A 108 -6.88 -11.05 -20.68
CA GLU A 108 -6.49 -10.20 -21.81
C GLU A 108 -6.20 -8.77 -21.32
N PRO A 109 -5.04 -8.56 -20.66
CA PRO A 109 -4.74 -7.26 -20.07
C PRO A 109 -4.51 -6.19 -21.14
N LEU A 110 -5.17 -5.03 -20.98
CA LEU A 110 -5.00 -3.88 -21.86
C LEU A 110 -3.72 -3.12 -21.51
N THR A 111 -2.60 -3.50 -22.15
CA THR A 111 -1.26 -2.92 -21.91
C THR A 111 -1.21 -1.39 -22.01
N GLY A 112 -2.00 -0.78 -22.91
CA GLY A 112 -2.08 0.68 -23.03
C GLY A 112 -2.65 1.35 -21.79
N VAL A 113 -3.71 0.80 -21.21
CA VAL A 113 -4.33 1.32 -19.97
C VAL A 113 -3.39 1.09 -18.79
N MET A 114 -2.76 -0.08 -18.72
CA MET A 114 -1.77 -0.40 -17.68
C MET A 114 -0.59 0.58 -17.70
N ALA A 115 -0.04 0.89 -18.88
CA ALA A 115 1.10 1.80 -19.00
C ALA A 115 0.75 3.22 -18.56
N ILE A 116 -0.43 3.73 -18.93
CA ILE A 116 -0.89 5.05 -18.52
C ILE A 116 -1.12 5.10 -17.01
N ALA A 117 -1.85 4.12 -16.46
CA ALA A 117 -2.18 4.08 -15.04
C ALA A 117 -0.93 3.97 -14.17
N ALA A 118 -0.06 2.99 -14.44
CA ALA A 118 1.18 2.80 -13.70
C ALA A 118 2.16 3.98 -13.88
N GLY A 119 2.15 4.64 -15.05
CA GLY A 119 2.93 5.85 -15.30
C GLY A 119 2.46 7.04 -14.45
N VAL A 120 1.14 7.24 -14.33
CA VAL A 120 0.55 8.27 -13.47
C VAL A 120 0.84 7.98 -12.00
N ALA A 121 0.68 6.72 -11.57
CA ALA A 121 0.98 6.30 -10.20
C ALA A 121 2.46 6.49 -9.84
N LEU A 122 3.37 6.14 -10.75
CA LEU A 122 4.80 6.37 -10.58
C LEU A 122 5.12 7.86 -10.38
N ILE A 123 4.53 8.76 -11.18
CA ILE A 123 4.72 10.21 -11.02
C ILE A 123 4.19 10.69 -9.66
N ALA A 124 3.03 10.19 -9.25
CA ALA A 124 2.43 10.54 -7.96
C ALA A 124 3.30 10.04 -6.78
N ASN A 125 3.80 8.81 -6.84
CA ASN A 125 4.68 8.24 -5.81
C ASN A 125 6.06 8.89 -5.78
N LEU A 126 6.62 9.30 -6.93
CA LEU A 126 7.81 10.14 -6.97
C LEU A 126 7.57 11.51 -6.33
N THR A 127 6.38 12.08 -6.49
CA THR A 127 6.00 13.34 -5.83
C THR A 127 5.91 13.16 -4.32
N CYS A 128 5.29 12.09 -3.83
CA CYS A 128 5.29 11.72 -2.41
C CYS A 128 6.71 11.56 -1.88
N LEU A 129 7.55 10.81 -2.59
CA LEU A 129 8.95 10.60 -2.22
C LEU A 129 9.72 11.92 -2.15
N ALA A 130 9.53 12.83 -3.10
CA ALA A 130 10.16 14.15 -3.12
C ALA A 130 9.68 15.07 -1.99
N LEU A 131 8.40 14.99 -1.61
CA LEU A 131 7.88 15.72 -0.45
C LEU A 131 8.50 15.20 0.85
N LEU A 132 8.67 13.89 0.97
CA LEU A 132 9.24 13.24 2.15
C LEU A 132 10.75 13.42 2.26
N THR A 133 11.49 13.44 1.14
CA THR A 133 12.95 13.67 1.14
C THR A 133 13.33 15.01 1.74
N ARG A 134 12.50 16.05 1.57
CA ARG A 134 12.72 17.37 2.16
C ARG A 134 12.81 17.35 3.69
N PHE A 135 12.19 16.38 4.34
CA PHE A 135 12.18 16.21 5.79
C PHE A 135 13.09 15.06 6.28
N ARG A 136 13.78 14.37 5.36
CA ARG A 136 14.57 13.15 5.63
C ARG A 136 15.71 13.34 6.62
N SER A 137 16.30 14.53 6.69
CA SER A 137 17.50 14.80 7.50
C SER A 137 17.22 15.13 8.97
N HIS A 138 15.95 15.25 9.37
CA HIS A 138 15.60 15.76 10.69
C HIS A 138 15.34 14.67 11.74
N ASP A 139 15.08 13.41 11.37
CA ASP A 139 14.72 12.36 12.34
C ASP A 139 14.87 10.94 11.77
N ILE A 140 15.23 9.97 12.62
CA ILE A 140 15.32 8.53 12.27
C ILE A 140 13.97 8.02 11.76
N ASN A 141 12.89 8.54 12.35
CA ASN A 141 11.51 8.29 11.93
C ASN A 141 11.35 8.53 10.42
N MET A 142 11.80 9.67 9.90
CA MET A 142 11.56 10.00 8.48
C MET A 142 12.27 9.07 7.48
N ARG A 143 13.33 8.37 7.91
CA ARG A 143 14.02 7.37 7.08
C ARG A 143 13.13 6.16 6.79
N SER A 144 12.30 5.74 7.74
CA SER A 144 11.40 4.59 7.59
C SER A 144 10.31 4.87 6.55
N VAL A 145 9.62 6.02 6.66
CA VAL A 145 8.59 6.45 5.69
C VAL A 145 9.19 6.70 4.29
N TRP A 146 10.42 7.21 4.21
CA TRP A 146 11.12 7.33 2.93
C TRP A 146 11.40 5.96 2.28
N LEU A 147 11.73 4.93 3.07
CA LEU A 147 11.93 3.58 2.56
C LEU A 147 10.62 2.94 2.07
N CYS A 148 9.50 3.17 2.76
CA CYS A 148 8.17 2.74 2.32
C CYS A 148 7.82 3.38 0.97
N SER A 149 7.90 4.71 0.85
CA SER A 149 7.62 5.41 -0.40
C SER A 149 8.55 5.03 -1.56
N ARG A 150 9.80 4.63 -1.27
CA ARG A 150 10.70 4.09 -2.29
C ARG A 150 10.23 2.72 -2.80
N ASN A 151 9.63 1.89 -1.94
CA ASN A 151 9.13 0.59 -2.37
C ASN A 151 7.95 0.75 -3.33
N ASP A 152 7.07 1.74 -3.11
CA ASP A 152 5.96 2.04 -4.04
C ASP A 152 6.47 2.39 -5.44
N VAL A 153 7.52 3.21 -5.52
CA VAL A 153 8.19 3.54 -6.79
C VAL A 153 8.75 2.28 -7.48
N ILE A 154 9.29 1.33 -6.71
CA ILE A 154 9.78 0.05 -7.25
C ILE A 154 8.61 -0.82 -7.73
N GLY A 155 7.50 -0.84 -7.00
CA GLY A 155 6.25 -1.52 -7.38
C GLY A 155 5.71 -1.03 -8.71
N ASN A 156 5.45 0.27 -8.84
CA ASN A 156 4.95 0.88 -10.08
C ASN A 156 5.93 0.66 -11.25
N ALA A 157 7.24 0.77 -11.00
CA ALA A 157 8.25 0.47 -12.02
C ALA A 157 8.22 -1.01 -12.45
N GLY A 158 7.96 -1.92 -11.52
CA GLY A 158 7.72 -3.34 -11.80
C GLY A 158 6.49 -3.57 -12.67
N VAL A 159 5.39 -2.87 -12.41
CA VAL A 159 4.18 -2.93 -13.26
C VAL A 159 4.47 -2.40 -14.66
N LEU A 160 5.17 -1.26 -14.79
CA LEU A 160 5.56 -0.71 -16.09
C LEU A 160 6.48 -1.66 -16.87
N LEU A 161 7.46 -2.28 -16.20
CA LEU A 161 8.33 -3.28 -16.82
C LEU A 161 7.53 -4.49 -17.29
N THR A 162 6.63 -5.00 -16.45
CA THR A 162 5.74 -6.13 -16.78
C THR A 162 4.86 -5.78 -17.99
N THR A 163 4.30 -4.57 -18.01
CA THR A 163 3.49 -4.04 -19.11
C THR A 163 4.29 -3.94 -20.41
N ALA A 164 5.52 -3.42 -20.35
CA ALA A 164 6.39 -3.29 -21.52
C ALA A 164 6.80 -4.66 -22.07
N LEU A 165 7.14 -5.62 -21.20
CA LEU A 165 7.45 -6.99 -21.58
C LEU A 165 6.24 -7.67 -22.24
N MET A 166 5.04 -7.49 -21.69
CA MET A 166 3.80 -7.99 -22.29
C MET A 166 3.53 -7.38 -23.66
N ALA A 167 3.69 -6.06 -23.80
CA ALA A 167 3.48 -5.38 -25.07
C ALA A 167 4.48 -5.85 -26.16
N TRP A 168 5.69 -6.23 -25.76
CA TRP A 168 6.72 -6.72 -26.68
C TRP A 168 6.59 -8.21 -27.00
N SER A 169 6.37 -9.06 -25.99
CA SER A 169 6.39 -10.53 -26.12
C SER A 169 5.01 -11.16 -26.35
N GLY A 170 3.93 -10.45 -26.01
CA GLY A 170 2.56 -10.99 -25.98
C GLY A 170 2.27 -11.90 -24.77
N TRP A 171 3.18 -12.03 -23.80
CA TRP A 171 3.03 -12.94 -22.66
C TRP A 171 2.08 -12.40 -21.58
N THR A 172 0.78 -12.47 -21.81
CA THR A 172 -0.25 -11.97 -20.89
C THR A 172 -0.22 -12.60 -19.49
N TRP A 173 0.33 -13.81 -19.35
CA TRP A 173 0.49 -14.47 -18.05
C TRP A 173 1.43 -13.73 -17.09
N LEU A 174 2.29 -12.84 -17.60
CA LEU A 174 3.18 -12.01 -16.77
C LEU A 174 2.39 -11.09 -15.83
N ASP A 175 1.27 -10.52 -16.31
CA ASP A 175 0.36 -9.74 -15.46
C ASP A 175 -0.14 -10.58 -14.28
N LEU A 176 -0.60 -11.80 -14.57
CA LEU A 176 -1.16 -12.72 -13.60
C LEU A 176 -0.13 -13.14 -12.54
N ALA A 177 1.09 -13.46 -12.98
CA ALA A 177 2.18 -13.84 -12.11
C ALA A 177 2.60 -12.68 -11.19
N PHE A 178 2.73 -11.47 -11.74
CA PHE A 178 3.14 -10.30 -10.97
C PHE A 178 2.03 -9.82 -10.01
N GLY A 179 0.78 -9.78 -10.48
CA GLY A 179 -0.38 -9.46 -9.64
C GLY A 179 -0.57 -10.45 -8.49
N ALA A 180 -0.41 -11.75 -8.74
CA ALA A 180 -0.43 -12.77 -7.69
C ALA A 180 0.69 -12.55 -6.66
N LEU A 181 1.91 -12.21 -7.11
CA LEU A 181 3.03 -11.92 -6.23
C LEU A 181 2.73 -10.73 -5.30
N LEU A 182 2.24 -9.62 -5.85
CA LEU A 182 1.89 -8.43 -5.08
C LEU A 182 0.75 -8.71 -4.09
N ALA A 183 -0.32 -9.38 -4.54
CA ALA A 183 -1.44 -9.74 -3.67
C ALA A 183 -1.02 -10.66 -2.52
N LEU A 184 -0.13 -11.63 -2.78
CA LEU A 184 0.41 -12.50 -1.73
C LEU A 184 1.31 -11.74 -0.75
N LEU A 185 2.13 -10.81 -1.23
CA LEU A 185 2.96 -9.96 -0.39
C LEU A 185 2.08 -9.09 0.52
N PHE A 186 1.04 -8.47 -0.04
CA PHE A 186 0.10 -7.65 0.71
C PHE A 186 -0.72 -8.46 1.72
N ALA A 187 -1.18 -9.67 1.34
CA ALA A 187 -1.85 -10.59 2.25
C ALA A 187 -0.97 -10.97 3.44
N ARG A 188 0.31 -11.30 3.19
CA ARG A 188 1.27 -11.61 4.26
C ARG A 188 1.42 -10.45 5.23
N THR A 189 1.56 -9.23 4.73
CA THR A 189 1.62 -8.01 5.54
C THR A 189 0.35 -7.84 6.39
N GLY A 190 -0.84 -8.02 5.80
CA GLY A 190 -2.10 -7.95 6.52
C GLY A 190 -2.21 -9.00 7.65
N VAL A 191 -1.80 -10.24 7.40
CA VAL A 191 -1.76 -11.30 8.42
C VAL A 191 -0.79 -10.94 9.56
N GLU A 192 0.38 -10.41 9.23
CA GLU A 192 1.38 -10.00 10.23
C GLU A 192 0.87 -8.87 11.13
N VAL A 193 0.22 -7.87 10.55
CA VAL A 193 -0.44 -6.77 11.28
C VAL A 193 -1.51 -7.32 12.22
N LEU A 194 -2.39 -8.20 11.74
CA LEU A 194 -3.44 -8.80 12.57
C LEU A 194 -2.87 -9.62 13.74
N ARG A 195 -1.87 -10.47 13.46
CA ARG A 195 -1.19 -11.28 14.48
C ARG A 195 -0.52 -10.43 15.54
N SER A 196 0.05 -9.29 15.16
CA SER A 196 0.75 -8.39 16.08
C SER A 196 -0.21 -7.55 16.92
N ALA A 197 -1.33 -7.10 16.33
CA ALA A 197 -2.31 -6.24 16.99
C ALA A 197 -3.27 -7.01 17.92
N TRP A 198 -3.56 -8.28 17.61
CA TRP A 198 -4.55 -9.08 18.35
C TRP A 198 -4.23 -9.27 19.85
N PRO A 199 -3.00 -9.62 20.26
CA PRO A 199 -2.65 -9.72 21.67
C PRO A 199 -2.77 -8.38 22.40
N GLN A 200 -2.34 -7.28 21.75
CA GLN A 200 -2.38 -5.93 22.33
C GLN A 200 -3.81 -5.42 22.52
N PHE A 201 -4.74 -5.83 21.65
CA PHE A 201 -6.15 -5.51 21.79
C PHE A 201 -6.82 -6.31 22.92
N ARG A 202 -6.39 -7.55 23.15
CA ARG A 202 -6.95 -8.45 24.18
C ARG A 202 -6.44 -8.18 25.59
N LEU A 203 -5.25 -7.60 25.75
CA LEU A 203 -4.71 -7.26 27.07
C LEU A 203 -5.48 -6.08 27.69
N HIS A 204 -6.06 -6.29 28.87
CA HIS A 204 -6.54 -5.22 29.74
C HIS A 204 -5.35 -4.34 30.16
N PRO A 205 -5.47 -2.99 30.20
CA PRO A 205 -4.46 -2.16 30.83
C PRO A 205 -4.53 -2.35 32.34
N SER A 206 -3.92 -3.41 32.87
CA SER A 206 -3.54 -3.47 34.28
C SER A 206 -2.25 -2.67 34.43
N HIS A 207 -2.39 -1.44 34.90
CA HIS A 207 -1.38 -0.57 35.52
C HIS A 207 0.10 -0.88 35.20
N VAL A 208 0.69 -0.13 34.27
CA VAL A 208 2.11 0.18 34.32
C VAL A 208 2.22 1.51 35.06
N GLN A 209 2.55 1.44 36.35
CA GLN A 209 3.08 2.56 37.14
C GLN A 209 4.54 2.78 36.75
#